data_AF-A0A2E4LEE9-F1
#
_entry.id   AF-A0A2E4LEE9-F1
#
_cell.length_a   1.000
_cell.length_b   1.000
_cell.length_c   1.000
_cell.angle_alpha   90.00
_cell.angle_beta   90.00
_cell.angle_gamma   90.00
#
_symmetry.space_group_name_H-M   'P 1'
#
loop_
_entity.id
_entity.type
_entity.pdbx_description
1 polymer ?
#
loop_
_entity_poly.entity_id
_entity_poly.type
_entity_poly.pdbx_seq_one_letter_code
_entity_poly.pdbx_strand_id
1 'polypeptide(L)'
;VDIKLESEDKDRIRLSGTVSCELKLVCQRCLNSFSYPLEIGMRTMLVDEDSMVNEKTSFDDWPILGDELNLLNLIQDEILLGLPTAPTCETACSENGIMSSNGEMQRSESNPFEVLRQLKKDLNNT
;
A
#
# COMPACT_ATOMS: atom_id res chain seq x y z
N VAL A 1 -6.35 -11.05 14.84
CA VAL A 1 -5.62 -9.89 15.39
C VAL A 1 -5.17 -10.31 16.77
N ASP A 2 -3.85 -10.38 16.94
CA ASP A 2 -3.20 -10.86 18.15
C ASP A 2 -2.40 -9.71 18.73
N ILE A 3 -2.71 -9.29 19.95
CA ILE A 3 -2.13 -8.10 20.58
C ILE A 3 -1.63 -8.44 21.97
N LYS A 4 -0.50 -7.86 22.33
CA LYS A 4 0.11 -7.91 23.65
C LYS A 4 0.46 -6.50 24.11
N LEU A 5 0.21 -6.26 25.39
CA LEU A 5 0.57 -5.03 26.08
C LEU A 5 1.62 -5.36 27.14
N GLU A 6 2.70 -4.60 27.17
CA GLU A 6 3.79 -4.75 28.14
C GLU A 6 4.13 -3.37 28.70
N SER A 7 4.14 -3.23 30.02
CA SER A 7 4.63 -2.00 30.66
C SER A 7 6.15 -1.92 30.52
N GLU A 8 6.67 -0.86 29.90
CA GLU A 8 8.13 -0.61 29.88
C GLU A 8 8.57 0.33 31.00
N ASP A 9 7.77 1.37 31.29
CA ASP A 9 8.02 2.36 32.35
C ASP A 9 6.69 2.81 32.98
N LYS A 10 6.76 3.71 33.98
CA LYS A 10 5.57 4.17 34.74
C LYS A 10 4.43 4.72 33.87
N ASP A 11 4.77 5.38 32.77
CA ASP A 11 3.80 6.06 31.90
C ASP A 11 3.94 5.63 30.42
N ARG A 12 4.53 4.44 30.16
CA ARG A 12 4.73 3.91 28.80
C ARG A 12 4.36 2.44 28.70
N ILE A 13 3.43 2.16 27.80
CA ILE A 13 2.99 0.80 27.51
C ILE A 13 3.38 0.47 26.07
N ARG A 14 4.14 -0.60 25.87
CA ARG A 14 4.40 -1.13 24.54
C ARG A 14 3.20 -1.96 24.09
N LEU A 15 2.68 -1.63 22.91
CA LEU A 15 1.77 -2.49 22.17
C LEU A 15 2.56 -3.23 21.10
N SER A 16 2.38 -4.54 21.02
CA SER A 16 2.90 -5.36 19.93
C SER A 16 1.87 -6.37 19.46
N GLY A 17 1.90 -6.72 18.19
CA GLY A 17 0.90 -7.65 17.67
C GLY A 17 1.03 -7.96 16.18
N THR A 18 0.10 -8.78 15.71
CA THR A 18 -0.05 -9.14 14.30
C THR A 18 -1.51 -9.00 13.88
N VAL A 19 -1.73 -8.40 12.71
CA VAL A 19 -3.03 -8.34 12.04
C VAL A 19 -2.93 -9.13 10.76
N SER A 20 -3.79 -10.14 10.62
CA SER A 20 -3.98 -10.91 9.40
C SER A 20 -5.41 -10.70 8.92
N CYS A 21 -5.58 -10.31 7.66
CA CYS A 21 -6.89 -10.09 7.04
C CYS A 21 -6.84 -10.33 5.53
N GLU A 22 -8.02 -10.45 4.93
CA GLU A 22 -8.18 -10.54 3.49
C GLU A 22 -8.93 -9.30 3.00
N LEU A 23 -8.28 -8.50 2.15
CA LEU A 23 -8.79 -7.23 1.64
C LEU A 23 -9.25 -7.39 0.19
N LYS A 24 -10.31 -6.68 -0.19
CA LYS A 24 -10.67 -6.50 -1.59
C LYS A 24 -10.07 -5.20 -2.11
N LEU A 25 -9.09 -5.31 -2.99
CA LEU A 25 -8.42 -4.17 -3.64
C LEU A 25 -8.79 -4.12 -5.12
N VAL A 26 -8.40 -3.04 -5.80
CA VAL A 26 -8.61 -2.85 -7.25
C VAL A 26 -7.24 -2.91 -7.96
N CYS A 27 -7.06 -3.77 -8.99
CA CYS A 27 -5.79 -3.82 -9.75
C CYS A 27 -5.61 -2.48 -10.47
N GLN A 28 -4.48 -1.79 -10.26
CA GLN A 28 -4.18 -0.57 -11.00
C GLN A 28 -4.00 -0.77 -12.51
N ARG A 29 -3.78 -2.01 -12.97
CA ARG A 29 -3.59 -2.31 -14.40
C ARG A 29 -4.90 -2.62 -15.12
N CYS A 30 -5.73 -3.55 -14.61
CA CYS A 30 -6.98 -3.94 -15.28
C CYS A 30 -8.24 -3.33 -14.68
N LEU A 31 -8.14 -2.63 -13.54
CA LEU A 31 -9.25 -2.04 -12.79
C LEU A 31 -10.30 -3.03 -12.25
N ASN A 32 -10.04 -4.34 -12.29
CA ASN A 32 -10.88 -5.33 -11.64
C ASN A 32 -10.57 -5.45 -10.14
N SER A 33 -11.59 -5.78 -9.35
CA SER A 33 -11.40 -6.12 -7.94
C SER A 33 -10.73 -7.49 -7.79
N PHE A 34 -9.85 -7.64 -6.81
CA PHE A 34 -9.20 -8.89 -6.48
C PHE A 34 -8.98 -9.03 -4.96
N SER A 35 -8.79 -10.26 -4.50
CA SER A 35 -8.49 -10.56 -3.11
C SER A 35 -7.01 -10.41 -2.82
N TYR A 36 -6.68 -9.74 -1.72
CA TYR A 36 -5.33 -9.46 -1.29
C TYR A 36 -5.16 -9.90 0.18
N PRO A 37 -4.42 -10.99 0.45
CA PRO A 37 -4.07 -11.37 1.80
C PRO A 37 -3.06 -10.35 2.35
N LEU A 38 -3.38 -9.77 3.51
CA LEU A 38 -2.51 -8.84 4.22
C LEU A 38 -2.18 -9.41 5.59
N GLU A 39 -0.89 -9.50 5.90
CA GLU A 39 -0.37 -9.78 7.24
C GLU A 39 0.65 -8.71 7.61
N ILE A 40 0.40 -8.00 8.71
CA ILE A 40 1.27 -6.93 9.20
C ILE A 40 1.58 -7.16 10.68
N GLY A 41 2.82 -6.87 11.06
CA GLY A 41 3.24 -6.79 12.44
C GLY A 41 3.18 -5.33 12.90
N MET A 42 2.58 -5.09 14.06
CA MET A 42 2.49 -3.78 14.69
C MET A 42 3.37 -3.73 15.94
N ARG A 43 4.04 -2.60 16.14
CA ARG A 43 4.77 -2.29 17.36
C ARG A 43 4.80 -0.80 17.57
N THR A 44 4.16 -0.33 18.63
CA THR A 44 4.07 1.09 18.97
C THR A 44 4.15 1.29 20.48
N MET A 45 4.55 2.49 20.90
CA MET A 45 4.46 2.93 22.29
C MET A 45 3.20 3.74 22.50
N LEU A 46 2.36 3.29 23.43
CA LEU A 46 1.23 4.06 23.91
C LEU A 46 1.73 5.11 24.89
N VAL A 47 1.42 6.36 24.60
CA VAL A 47 1.84 7.53 25.39
C VAL A 47 0.66 8.47 25.58
N ASP A 48 0.60 9.10 26.75
CA ASP A 48 -0.42 10.13 27.01
C ASP A 48 -0.33 11.25 25.95
N GLU A 49 -1.48 11.69 25.43
CA GLU A 49 -1.57 12.77 24.46
C GLU A 49 -0.84 14.04 24.93
N ASP A 50 -0.94 14.40 26.22
CA ASP A 50 -0.25 15.56 26.80
C ASP A 50 1.28 15.39 26.81
N SER A 51 1.76 14.14 26.76
CA SER A 51 3.18 13.80 26.73
C SER A 51 3.77 13.74 25.32
N MET A 52 2.95 13.90 24.27
CA MET A 52 3.37 13.78 22.86
C MET A 52 4.41 14.82 22.42
N VAL A 53 4.49 15.96 23.13
CA VAL A 53 5.40 17.08 22.83
C VAL A 53 6.78 16.98 23.51
N ASN A 54 7.06 15.88 24.21
CA ASN A 54 8.31 15.70 24.94
C ASN A 54 9.45 15.18 24.03
N GLU A 55 10.72 15.46 24.33
CA GLU A 55 11.87 15.03 23.52
C GLU A 55 12.01 13.49 23.38
N LYS A 56 11.27 12.73 24.20
CA LYS A 56 11.28 11.27 24.22
C LYS A 56 10.28 10.63 23.26
N THR A 57 9.43 11.40 22.58
CA THR A 57 8.42 10.84 21.68
C THR A 57 8.98 10.55 20.31
N SER A 58 8.63 9.38 19.78
CA SER A 58 8.99 8.97 18.43
C SER A 58 7.82 9.17 17.48
N PHE A 59 8.08 9.18 16.17
CA PHE A 59 7.02 9.24 15.16
C PHE A 59 6.09 8.03 15.18
N ASP A 60 6.55 6.91 15.75
CA ASP A 60 5.78 5.67 15.83
C ASP A 60 5.02 5.53 17.17
N ASP A 61 5.06 6.55 18.04
CA ASP A 61 4.32 6.56 19.29
C ASP A 61 2.84 6.88 19.03
N TRP A 62 1.94 6.18 19.72
CA TRP A 62 0.49 6.32 19.56
C TRP A 62 -0.15 7.00 20.79
N PRO A 63 -0.92 8.08 20.60
CA PRO A 63 -1.54 8.81 21.71
C PRO A 63 -2.70 8.01 22.33
N ILE A 64 -2.82 8.08 23.65
CA ILE A 64 -3.99 7.62 24.40
C ILE A 64 -4.67 8.80 25.09
N LEU A 65 -6.01 8.78 25.13
CA LEU A 65 -6.79 9.79 25.87
C LEU A 65 -7.07 9.26 27.27
N GLY A 66 -6.25 9.69 28.24
CA GLY A 66 -6.29 9.14 29.59
C GLY A 66 -6.07 7.62 29.57
N ASP A 67 -7.04 6.86 30.08
CA ASP A 67 -6.97 5.39 30.16
C ASP A 67 -7.62 4.68 28.96
N GLU A 68 -8.06 5.41 27.93
CA GLU A 68 -8.74 4.85 26.77
C GLU A 68 -7.85 4.79 25.52
N LEU A 69 -7.73 3.60 24.93
CA LEU A 69 -7.07 3.37 23.64
C LEU A 69 -8.13 3.12 22.55
N ASN A 70 -8.14 3.96 21.51
CA ASN A 70 -8.88 3.67 20.30
C ASN A 70 -8.12 2.67 19.42
N LEU A 71 -8.28 1.39 19.75
CA LEU A 71 -7.61 0.30 19.06
C LEU A 71 -8.01 0.18 17.57
N LEU A 72 -9.24 0.58 17.22
CA LEU A 72 -9.71 0.53 15.84
C LEU A 72 -8.90 1.47 14.95
N ASN A 73 -8.67 2.71 15.40
CA ASN A 73 -7.88 3.69 14.66
C ASN A 73 -6.43 3.21 14.50
N LEU A 74 -5.84 2.69 15.57
CA LEU A 74 -4.47 2.14 15.54
C LEU A 74 -4.36 1.02 14.50
N ILE A 75 -5.27 0.04 14.55
CA ILE A 75 -5.28 -1.07 13.58
C ILE A 75 -5.51 -0.54 12.16
N GLN A 76 -6.39 0.44 11.98
CA GLN A 76 -6.67 1.02 10.67
C GLN A 76 -5.45 1.68 10.07
N ASP A 77 -4.73 2.50 10.84
CA ASP A 77 -3.53 3.19 10.36
C ASP A 77 -2.43 2.19 10.00
N GLU A 78 -2.21 1.17 10.83
CA GLU A 78 -1.29 0.07 10.54
C GLU A 78 -1.67 -0.67 9.24
N ILE A 79 -2.96 -0.96 9.03
CA ILE A 79 -3.45 -1.57 7.78
C ILE A 79 -3.17 -0.65 6.59
N LEU A 80 -3.49 0.64 6.70
CA LEU A 80 -3.29 1.61 5.63
C LEU A 80 -1.82 1.75 5.25
N LEU A 81 -0.92 1.81 6.23
CA LEU A 81 0.52 1.85 6.03
C LEU A 81 1.06 0.55 5.43
N GLY A 82 0.44 -0.58 5.74
CA GLY A 82 0.77 -1.89 5.18
C GLY A 82 0.27 -2.13 3.75
N LEU A 83 -0.57 -1.25 3.19
CA LEU A 83 -1.10 -1.45 1.83
C LEU A 83 -0.02 -1.24 0.76
N PRO A 84 -0.06 -2.02 -0.34
CA PRO A 84 0.81 -1.77 -1.47
C PRO A 84 0.47 -0.44 -2.13
N THR A 85 1.50 0.34 -2.50
CA THR A 85 1.33 1.65 -3.18
C THR A 85 0.60 1.53 -4.52
N ALA A 86 0.80 0.43 -5.24
CA ALA A 86 0.16 0.13 -6.52
C ALA A 86 -0.28 -1.34 -6.56
N PRO A 87 -1.48 -1.67 -6.04
CA PRO A 87 -1.98 -3.05 -6.02
C PRO A 87 -2.19 -3.59 -7.43
N THR A 88 -1.76 -4.83 -7.68
CA THR A 88 -2.00 -5.53 -8.95
C THR A 88 -2.40 -6.98 -8.72
N CYS A 89 -3.33 -7.52 -9.52
CA CYS A 89 -3.63 -8.94 -9.51
C CYS A 89 -2.64 -9.66 -10.46
N GLU A 90 -1.80 -10.54 -9.91
CA GLU A 90 -0.66 -11.14 -10.62
C GLU A 90 -1.06 -11.84 -11.93
N THR A 91 -2.16 -12.61 -11.91
CA THR A 91 -2.52 -13.54 -12.99
C THR A 91 -3.53 -12.96 -13.99
N ALA A 92 -4.52 -12.20 -13.53
CA ALA A 92 -5.62 -11.69 -14.37
C ALA A 92 -5.31 -10.34 -15.07
N CYS A 93 -4.21 -9.66 -14.73
CA CYS A 93 -3.87 -8.40 -15.41
C CYS A 93 -3.25 -8.63 -16.82
N SER A 94 -2.96 -9.88 -17.22
CA SER A 94 -2.34 -10.25 -18.52
C SER A 94 -3.33 -10.55 -19.65
N GLU A 95 -4.58 -10.89 -19.35
CA GLU A 95 -5.59 -11.22 -20.38
C GLU A 95 -6.05 -9.98 -21.18
N ASN A 96 -5.92 -8.78 -20.61
CA ASN A 96 -6.24 -7.50 -21.25
C ASN A 96 -5.00 -6.68 -21.67
N GLY A 97 -3.79 -7.15 -21.35
CA GLY A 97 -2.55 -6.44 -21.60
C GLY A 97 -1.59 -7.30 -22.41
N ILE A 98 -1.44 -6.96 -23.69
CA ILE A 98 -0.45 -7.53 -24.61
C ILE A 98 0.94 -7.44 -23.98
N MET A 99 1.35 -8.48 -23.26
CA MET A 99 2.72 -8.73 -22.84
C MET A 99 2.97 -10.24 -22.88
N SER A 100 2.82 -10.82 -24.07
CA SER A 100 3.51 -12.07 -24.37
C SER A 100 4.96 -11.73 -24.69
N SER A 101 5.86 -11.76 -23.70
CA SER A 101 7.30 -11.65 -23.96
C SER A 101 7.93 -12.97 -24.43
N ASN A 102 7.14 -14.02 -24.70
CA ASN A 102 7.63 -15.32 -25.16
C ASN A 102 6.96 -15.79 -26.47
N GLY A 103 6.74 -14.87 -27.42
CA GLY A 103 6.27 -15.22 -28.77
C GLY A 103 7.21 -14.60 -29.81
N GLU A 104 7.72 -15.44 -30.70
CA GLU A 104 8.55 -15.06 -31.84
C GLU A 104 8.02 -13.79 -32.51
N MET A 105 8.92 -12.80 -32.67
CA MET A 105 8.61 -11.48 -33.21
C MET A 105 8.19 -11.60 -34.68
N GLN A 106 6.89 -11.79 -34.94
CA GLN A 106 6.31 -11.49 -36.24
C GLN A 106 6.22 -9.97 -36.35
N ARG A 107 7.25 -9.36 -36.95
CA ARG A 107 7.20 -7.98 -37.43
C ARG A 107 6.11 -7.90 -38.49
N SER A 108 4.93 -7.42 -38.13
CA SER A 108 4.04 -6.80 -39.09
C SER A 108 4.67 -5.47 -39.54
N GLU A 109 4.66 -5.21 -40.85
CA GLU A 109 5.35 -4.07 -41.48
C GLU A 109 4.75 -2.69 -41.15
N SER A 110 3.73 -2.60 -40.30
CA SER A 110 3.17 -1.32 -39.85
C SER A 110 3.61 -1.03 -38.42
N ASN A 111 4.61 -0.16 -38.26
CA ASN A 111 4.97 0.37 -36.95
C ASN A 111 3.73 1.02 -36.29
N PRO A 112 3.41 0.71 -35.02
CA PRO A 112 2.26 1.31 -34.30
C PRO A 112 2.25 2.83 -34.29
N PHE A 113 3.40 3.45 -34.53
CA PHE A 113 3.60 4.89 -34.56
C PHE A 113 3.75 5.48 -35.97
N GLU A 114 3.39 4.74 -37.03
CA GLU A 114 3.46 5.24 -38.41
C GLU A 114 2.62 6.51 -38.59
N VAL A 115 1.47 6.59 -37.93
CA VAL A 115 0.61 7.80 -37.90
C VAL A 115 1.34 9.00 -37.30
N LEU A 116 2.12 8.80 -36.23
CA LEU A 116 2.90 9.88 -35.61
C LEU A 116 4.03 10.35 -36.51
N ARG A 117 4.61 9.44 -37.29
CA ARG A 117 5.68 9.73 -38.25
C ARG A 117 5.16 10.59 -39.41
N GLN A 118 3.93 10.35 -39.86
CA GLN A 118 3.24 11.16 -40.86
C GLN A 118 2.98 12.58 -40.34
N LEU A 119 2.41 12.70 -39.14
CA LEU A 119 2.13 13.99 -38.50
C LEU A 119 3.40 14.84 -38.33
N LYS A 120 4.54 14.21 -37.99
CA LYS A 120 5.83 14.91 -37.88
C LYS A 120 6.33 15.48 -39.22
N LYS A 121 6.00 14.86 -40.36
CA LYS A 121 6.37 15.38 -41.69
C LYS A 121 5.51 16.58 -42.08
N ASP A 122 4.22 16.54 -41.76
CA ASP A 122 3.27 17.62 -42.09
C ASP A 122 3.58 18.91 -41.29
N LEU A 123 4.00 18.75 -40.03
CA LEU A 123 4.46 19.85 -39.16
C LEU A 123 5.76 20.54 -39.63
N ASN A 124 6.63 19.81 -40.36
CA ASN A 124 7.91 20.35 -40.85
C ASN A 124 7.80 20.96 -42.27
N ASN A 125 6.65 20.81 -42.92
CA ASN A 125 6.38 21.31 -44.28
C ASN A 125 5.46 22.55 -44.29
N THR A 126 5.11 23.09 -43.12
CA THR A 126 4.38 24.35 -42.91
C THR A 126 5.30 25.36 -42.25
#